data_AF-A0A839VNI2-F1
#
_entry.id   AF-A0A839VNI2-F1
#
_cell.length_a   1.000
_cell.length_b   1.000
_cell.length_c   1.000
_cell.angle_alpha   90.00
_cell.angle_beta   90.00
_cell.angle_gamma   90.00
#
_symmetry.space_group_name_H-M   'P 1'
#
loop_
_entity.id
_entity.type
_entity.pdbx_description
1 polymer ?
#
loop_
_entity_poly.entity_id
_entity_poly.type
_entity_poly.pdbx_seq_one_letter_code
_entity_poly.pdbx_strand_id
1 'polypeptide(L)'
;MKSRYHALLAIFGGNVLLLALLASTWWVGAIAGGVILAAVILVFRQIALRQSDDVLVPAGTTVDSELPTLVQQVVPAWRDNIQLARVQTQEAIDRLVVRFVGIHQRLASALNLAEGKNGDIAQVIQSAAVQLGSVAAALEHVLSTRNILLQKIELLRQHNDEILHLAQDMNRHLDQQTGTDFASSQGRLSELMAVSVTSSAAITQKSRMIASQIAVALSSSKQLDTEASSMVIDSHQVIDTVIADFRQSALKLSGTVDQLEGENREVDLEVCDILVNLQFQDRISQILDHVQKDMVKLEQMLNTSAPLPAAQQWLDALAQTYTTLEQRQRHAGQQADKSMHSQVDFF
;
A
#
# COMPACT_ATOMS: atom_id res chain seq x y z
N MET A 1 -9.18 34.62 -80.79
CA MET A 1 -8.36 33.75 -79.93
C MET A 1 -6.84 33.90 -80.14
N LYS A 2 -6.32 34.01 -81.38
CA LYS A 2 -4.86 34.15 -81.63
C LYS A 2 -4.17 35.37 -80.98
N SER A 3 -4.85 36.51 -80.87
CA SER A 3 -4.28 37.73 -80.25
C SER A 3 -4.02 37.59 -78.74
N ARG A 4 -4.85 36.83 -78.00
CA ARG A 4 -4.65 36.55 -76.58
C ARG A 4 -3.48 35.58 -76.32
N TYR A 5 -3.20 34.71 -77.29
CA TYR A 5 -2.11 33.74 -77.22
C TYR A 5 -0.74 34.42 -77.31
N HIS A 6 -0.57 35.38 -78.21
CA HIS A 6 0.69 36.13 -78.34
C HIS A 6 0.95 37.05 -77.13
N ALA A 7 -0.10 37.63 -76.53
CA ALA A 7 0.03 38.44 -75.32
C ALA A 7 0.49 37.61 -74.10
N LEU A 8 -0.06 36.40 -73.92
CA LEU A 8 0.34 35.52 -72.82
C LEU A 8 1.77 34.97 -73.00
N LEU A 9 2.17 34.67 -74.24
CA LEU A 9 3.52 34.18 -74.54
C LEU A 9 4.58 35.27 -74.34
N ALA A 10 4.25 36.53 -74.65
CA ALA A 10 5.13 37.68 -74.37
C ALA A 10 5.28 37.94 -72.87
N ILE A 11 4.19 37.85 -72.09
CA ILE A 11 4.23 38.04 -70.62
C ILE A 11 5.05 36.93 -69.95
N PHE A 12 4.90 35.68 -70.40
CA PHE A 12 5.68 34.55 -69.87
C PHE A 12 7.15 34.62 -70.26
N GLY A 13 7.46 34.98 -71.51
CA GLY A 13 8.85 35.20 -71.94
C GLY A 13 9.55 36.30 -71.13
N GLY A 14 8.83 37.39 -70.84
CA GLY A 14 9.33 38.46 -69.97
C GLY A 14 9.61 37.99 -68.54
N ASN A 15 8.73 37.16 -67.98
CA ASN A 15 8.87 36.65 -66.61
C ASN A 15 10.06 35.69 -66.46
N VAL A 16 10.30 34.83 -67.47
CA VAL A 16 11.46 33.92 -67.50
C VAL A 16 12.77 34.71 -67.62
N LEU A 17 12.80 35.77 -68.44
CA LEU A 17 13.98 36.61 -68.60
C LEU A 17 14.29 37.42 -67.33
N LEU A 18 13.26 37.85 -66.60
CA LEU A 18 13.39 38.57 -65.33
C LEU A 18 13.88 37.65 -64.19
N LEU A 19 13.40 36.40 -64.15
CA LEU A 19 13.90 35.36 -63.24
C LEU A 19 15.33 34.91 -63.56
N ALA A 20 15.76 34.96 -64.82
CA ALA A 20 17.13 34.63 -65.23
C ALA A 20 18.15 35.72 -64.87
N LEU A 21 17.73 37.00 -64.83
CA LEU A 21 18.58 38.14 -64.45
C LEU A 21 18.73 38.32 -62.93
N LEU A 22 17.78 37.82 -62.13
CA LEU A 22 17.78 38.00 -60.67
C LEU A 22 18.47 36.84 -59.89
N ALA A 23 18.80 35.73 -60.56
CA ALA A 23 19.39 34.57 -59.92
C ALA A 23 20.92 34.57 -60.00
N SER A 24 21.60 34.50 -58.85
CA SER A 24 23.07 34.49 -58.71
C SER A 24 23.77 33.29 -59.38
N THR A 25 23.03 32.30 -59.87
CA THR A 25 23.53 31.12 -60.57
C THR A 25 22.63 30.80 -61.76
N TRP A 26 23.03 31.28 -62.94
CA TRP A 26 22.31 31.20 -64.23
C TRP A 26 21.76 29.81 -64.61
N TRP A 27 22.39 28.73 -64.18
CA TRP A 27 21.97 27.35 -64.45
C TRP A 27 20.75 26.91 -63.65
N VAL A 28 20.51 27.47 -62.46
CA VAL A 28 19.31 27.17 -61.63
C VAL A 28 18.06 27.78 -62.25
N GLY A 29 18.18 28.99 -62.81
CA GLY A 29 17.10 29.65 -63.54
C GLY A 29 16.69 28.90 -64.81
N ALA A 30 17.65 28.31 -65.52
CA ALA A 30 17.38 27.50 -66.71
C ALA A 30 16.60 26.22 -66.38
N ILE A 31 16.94 25.54 -65.29
CA ILE A 31 16.25 24.31 -64.85
C ILE A 31 14.83 24.64 -64.36
N ALA A 32 14.67 25.67 -63.51
CA ALA A 32 13.36 26.07 -63.02
C ALA A 32 12.43 26.55 -64.15
N GLY A 33 12.95 27.33 -65.11
CA GLY A 33 12.22 27.76 -66.30
C GLY A 33 11.81 26.58 -67.18
N GLY A 34 12.69 25.59 -67.36
CA GLY A 34 12.39 24.36 -68.11
C GLY A 34 11.27 23.53 -67.47
N VAL A 35 11.28 23.38 -66.14
CA VAL A 35 10.24 22.64 -65.40
C VAL A 35 8.88 23.33 -65.51
N ILE A 36 8.84 24.66 -65.38
CA ILE A 36 7.59 25.43 -65.49
C ILE A 36 7.04 25.37 -66.92
N LEU A 37 7.89 25.49 -67.94
CA LEU A 37 7.47 25.37 -69.33
C LEU A 37 6.93 23.96 -69.65
N ALA A 38 7.59 22.91 -69.14
CA ALA A 38 7.12 21.53 -69.29
C ALA A 38 5.77 21.29 -68.60
N ALA A 39 5.58 21.84 -67.39
CA ALA A 39 4.32 21.76 -66.66
C ALA A 39 3.19 22.49 -67.41
N VAL A 40 3.47 23.68 -67.96
CA VAL A 40 2.48 24.44 -68.74
C VAL A 40 2.15 23.73 -70.05
N ILE A 41 3.13 23.14 -70.75
CA ILE A 41 2.90 22.35 -71.97
C ILE A 41 2.06 21.10 -71.66
N LEU A 42 2.30 20.42 -70.52
CA LEU A 42 1.52 19.25 -70.10
C LEU A 42 0.07 19.63 -69.77
N VAL A 43 -0.15 20.74 -69.05
CA VAL A 43 -1.50 21.25 -68.75
C VAL A 43 -2.21 21.69 -70.02
N PHE A 44 -1.53 22.39 -70.94
CA PHE A 44 -2.12 22.77 -72.22
C PHE A 44 -2.38 21.57 -73.14
N ARG A 45 -1.55 20.51 -73.09
CA ARG A 45 -1.82 19.24 -73.79
C ARG A 45 -3.05 18.55 -73.22
N GLN A 46 -3.21 18.52 -71.89
CA GLN A 46 -4.43 17.97 -71.25
C GLN A 46 -5.69 18.77 -71.61
N ILE A 47 -5.58 20.09 -71.76
CA ILE A 47 -6.70 20.95 -72.19
C ILE A 47 -6.99 20.79 -73.69
N ALA A 48 -5.96 20.67 -74.54
CA ALA A 48 -6.11 20.46 -75.98
C ALA A 48 -6.65 19.06 -76.32
N LEU A 49 -6.28 18.04 -75.55
CA LEU A 49 -6.87 16.69 -75.65
C LEU A 49 -8.30 16.62 -75.10
N ARG A 50 -8.73 17.61 -74.28
CA ARG A 50 -10.12 17.77 -73.81
C ARG A 50 -11.03 18.55 -74.76
N GLN A 51 -10.52 19.09 -75.88
CA GLN A 51 -11.28 19.91 -76.82
C GLN A 51 -11.65 19.21 -78.14
N SER A 52 -11.58 17.87 -78.18
CA SER A 52 -12.11 17.08 -79.29
C SER A 52 -13.00 15.97 -78.77
N ASP A 53 -14.11 16.36 -78.16
CA ASP A 53 -15.32 15.55 -78.08
C ASP A 53 -16.52 16.52 -78.12
N ASP A 54 -16.89 16.90 -79.34
CA ASP A 54 -18.23 17.36 -79.64
C ASP A 54 -18.93 16.16 -80.27
N VAL A 55 -19.51 15.31 -79.41
CA VAL A 55 -20.42 14.23 -79.83
C VAL A 55 -21.67 14.32 -78.97
N LEU A 56 -22.78 14.48 -79.68
CA LEU A 56 -24.16 14.50 -79.24
C LEU A 56 -24.42 13.74 -77.94
N VAL A 57 -25.14 14.39 -77.04
CA VAL A 57 -25.86 13.76 -75.93
C VAL A 57 -27.12 13.06 -76.49
N PRO A 58 -27.19 11.72 -76.47
CA PRO A 58 -28.42 11.04 -76.14
C PRO A 58 -28.40 10.70 -74.63
N ALA A 59 -29.57 10.80 -74.04
CA ALA A 59 -29.81 10.52 -72.63
C ALA A 59 -29.41 9.08 -72.23
N GLY A 60 -28.72 8.98 -71.09
CA GLY A 60 -28.75 7.86 -70.13
C GLY A 60 -28.06 6.56 -70.54
N THR A 61 -27.04 6.14 -69.77
CA THR A 61 -27.10 4.91 -68.92
C THR A 61 -25.77 4.64 -68.16
N THR A 62 -25.93 4.47 -66.84
CA THR A 62 -25.28 3.48 -65.96
C THR A 62 -23.85 3.63 -65.38
N VAL A 63 -23.24 4.82 -65.27
CA VAL A 63 -22.03 4.97 -64.41
C VAL A 63 -22.32 5.59 -63.03
N ASP A 64 -23.45 6.29 -62.87
CA ASP A 64 -23.84 6.95 -61.61
C ASP A 64 -24.50 6.04 -60.56
N SER A 65 -24.77 4.75 -60.86
CA SER A 65 -25.56 3.87 -59.98
C SER A 65 -24.73 3.02 -59.01
N GLU A 66 -23.42 2.90 -59.22
CA GLU A 66 -22.58 1.99 -58.43
C GLU A 66 -22.07 2.65 -57.14
N LEU A 67 -21.71 3.93 -57.20
CA LEU A 67 -21.27 4.69 -56.02
C LEU A 67 -22.36 4.84 -54.94
N PRO A 68 -23.60 5.25 -55.25
CA PRO A 68 -24.66 5.35 -54.24
C PRO A 68 -24.95 4.00 -53.60
N THR A 69 -24.95 2.92 -54.39
CA THR A 69 -25.19 1.56 -53.92
C THR A 69 -24.06 1.05 -53.03
N LEU A 70 -22.80 1.31 -53.41
CA LEU A 70 -21.61 0.96 -52.62
C LEU A 70 -21.61 1.68 -51.28
N VAL A 71 -21.81 3.00 -51.28
CA VAL A 71 -21.84 3.81 -50.05
C VAL A 71 -23.00 3.38 -49.14
N GLN A 72 -24.17 3.09 -49.70
CA GLN A 72 -25.35 2.65 -48.93
C GLN A 72 -25.14 1.30 -48.23
N GLN A 73 -24.25 0.44 -48.74
CA GLN A 73 -23.95 -0.87 -48.14
C GLN A 73 -22.69 -0.88 -47.25
N VAL A 74 -21.66 -0.10 -47.59
CA VAL A 74 -20.38 -0.09 -46.85
C VAL A 74 -20.42 0.81 -45.60
N VAL A 75 -21.10 1.95 -45.68
CA VAL A 75 -21.22 2.87 -44.52
C VAL A 75 -21.88 2.22 -43.29
N PRO A 76 -22.96 1.43 -43.43
CA PRO A 76 -23.49 0.63 -42.33
C PRO A 76 -22.45 -0.29 -41.70
N ALA A 77 -21.62 -0.97 -42.49
CA ALA A 77 -20.59 -1.87 -41.99
C ALA A 77 -19.50 -1.12 -41.19
N TRP A 78 -19.08 0.07 -41.65
CA TRP A 78 -18.16 0.93 -40.89
C TRP A 78 -18.77 1.41 -39.58
N ARG A 79 -20.02 1.90 -39.63
CA ARG A 79 -20.76 2.32 -38.44
C ARG A 79 -20.87 1.18 -37.43
N ASP A 80 -21.15 -0.03 -37.90
CA ASP A 80 -21.30 -1.19 -37.03
C ASP A 80 -19.95 -1.56 -36.40
N ASN A 81 -18.85 -1.55 -37.15
CA ASN A 81 -17.50 -1.77 -36.60
C ASN A 81 -17.10 -0.69 -35.59
N ILE A 82 -17.36 0.59 -35.86
CA ILE A 82 -17.11 1.69 -34.93
C ILE A 82 -17.95 1.53 -33.66
N GLN A 83 -19.23 1.16 -33.80
CA GLN A 83 -20.10 0.88 -32.66
C GLN A 83 -19.66 -0.36 -31.88
N LEU A 84 -19.10 -1.38 -32.54
CA LEU A 84 -18.50 -2.54 -31.89
C LEU A 84 -17.32 -2.13 -31.02
N ALA A 85 -16.37 -1.37 -31.59
CA ALA A 85 -15.23 -0.84 -30.86
C ALA A 85 -15.68 -0.01 -29.66
N ARG A 86 -16.64 0.92 -29.85
CA ARG A 86 -17.18 1.76 -28.77
C ARG A 86 -17.81 0.95 -27.63
N VAL A 87 -18.62 -0.07 -27.94
CA VAL A 87 -19.25 -0.92 -26.92
C VAL A 87 -18.20 -1.74 -26.17
N GLN A 88 -17.24 -2.35 -26.88
CA GLN A 88 -16.16 -3.10 -26.24
C GLN A 88 -15.29 -2.22 -25.33
N THR A 89 -15.02 -0.98 -25.73
CA THR A 89 -14.28 -0.02 -24.90
C THR A 89 -15.06 0.29 -23.62
N GLN A 90 -16.36 0.57 -23.74
CA GLN A 90 -17.19 0.89 -22.58
C GLN A 90 -17.24 -0.29 -21.60
N GLU A 91 -17.53 -1.49 -22.10
CA GLU A 91 -17.62 -2.69 -21.26
C GLU A 91 -16.28 -3.01 -20.58
N ALA A 92 -15.16 -2.82 -21.27
CA ALA A 92 -13.85 -3.08 -20.71
C ALA A 92 -13.44 -2.03 -19.65
N ILE A 93 -13.77 -0.76 -19.87
CA ILE A 93 -13.57 0.31 -18.87
C ILE A 93 -14.45 0.05 -17.65
N ASP A 94 -15.72 -0.31 -17.82
CA ASP A 94 -16.62 -0.61 -16.71
C ASP A 94 -16.09 -1.77 -15.87
N ARG A 95 -15.61 -2.84 -16.52
CA ARG A 95 -14.91 -3.95 -15.83
C ARG A 95 -13.69 -3.44 -15.07
N LEU A 96 -12.82 -2.67 -15.72
CA LEU A 96 -11.62 -2.12 -15.08
C LEU A 96 -11.93 -1.28 -13.83
N VAL A 97 -12.96 -0.43 -13.90
CA VAL A 97 -13.39 0.42 -12.78
C VAL A 97 -13.89 -0.44 -11.62
N VAL A 98 -14.75 -1.42 -11.87
CA VAL A 98 -15.25 -2.34 -10.82
C VAL A 98 -14.09 -3.05 -10.12
N ARG A 99 -13.12 -3.54 -10.90
CA ARG A 99 -11.92 -4.22 -10.38
C ARG A 99 -11.05 -3.29 -9.53
N PHE A 100 -10.78 -2.08 -10.02
CA PHE A 100 -9.98 -1.09 -9.29
C PHE A 100 -10.63 -0.68 -7.97
N VAL A 101 -11.95 -0.51 -7.95
CA VAL A 101 -12.71 -0.26 -6.71
C VAL A 101 -12.57 -1.43 -5.75
N GLY A 102 -12.66 -2.67 -6.24
CA GLY A 102 -12.43 -3.88 -5.44
C GLY A 102 -11.04 -3.93 -4.80
N ILE A 103 -9.99 -3.66 -5.57
CA ILE A 103 -8.61 -3.58 -5.07
C ILE A 103 -8.49 -2.50 -3.99
N HIS A 104 -9.01 -1.30 -4.25
CA HIS A 104 -8.94 -0.19 -3.30
C HIS A 104 -9.65 -0.52 -1.98
N GLN A 105 -10.82 -1.15 -2.03
CA GLN A 105 -11.55 -1.57 -0.83
C GLN A 105 -10.80 -2.65 -0.03
N ARG A 106 -10.20 -3.63 -0.71
CA ARG A 106 -9.39 -4.67 -0.08
C ARG A 106 -8.15 -4.08 0.57
N LEU A 107 -7.42 -3.21 -0.14
CA LEU A 107 -6.24 -2.54 0.38
C LEU A 107 -6.57 -1.66 1.60
N ALA A 108 -7.68 -0.91 1.55
CA ALA A 108 -8.13 -0.12 2.69
C ALA A 108 -8.49 -1.00 3.90
N SER A 109 -9.10 -2.16 3.66
CA SER A 109 -9.43 -3.13 4.72
C SER A 109 -8.16 -3.72 5.34
N ALA A 110 -7.18 -4.11 4.52
CA ALA A 110 -5.86 -4.58 4.95
C ALA A 110 -5.14 -3.54 5.83
N LEU A 111 -5.12 -2.27 5.42
CA LEU A 111 -4.51 -1.19 6.20
C LEU A 111 -5.21 -0.98 7.55
N ASN A 112 -6.55 -0.91 7.56
CA ASN A 112 -7.31 -0.75 8.80
C ASN A 112 -7.08 -1.92 9.77
N LEU A 113 -6.98 -3.14 9.25
CA LEU A 113 -6.68 -4.34 10.03
C LEU A 113 -5.29 -4.23 10.68
N ALA A 114 -4.28 -3.76 9.94
CA ALA A 114 -2.93 -3.57 10.44
C ALA A 114 -2.84 -2.44 11.49
N GLU A 115 -3.48 -1.29 11.26
CA GLU A 115 -3.46 -0.14 12.19
C GLU A 115 -4.16 -0.46 13.51
N GLY A 116 -5.37 -1.03 13.45
CA GLY A 116 -6.11 -1.42 14.66
C GLY A 116 -5.35 -2.43 15.52
N LYS A 117 -4.56 -3.31 14.87
CA LYS A 117 -3.82 -4.35 15.57
C LYS A 117 -2.55 -3.86 16.25
N ASN A 118 -1.85 -2.89 15.66
CA ASN A 118 -0.70 -2.23 16.31
C ASN A 118 -1.11 -1.56 17.63
N GLY A 119 -2.32 -0.99 17.68
CA GLY A 119 -2.90 -0.46 18.91
C GLY A 119 -3.15 -1.52 19.99
N ASP A 120 -3.73 -2.67 19.63
CA ASP A 120 -4.02 -3.80 20.53
C ASP A 120 -2.74 -4.36 21.18
N ILE A 121 -1.67 -4.56 20.38
CA ILE A 121 -0.38 -5.05 20.88
C ILE A 121 0.29 -4.03 21.81
N ALA A 122 0.27 -2.75 21.45
CA ALA A 122 0.82 -1.70 22.30
C ALA A 122 0.10 -1.63 23.66
N GLN A 123 -1.23 -1.82 23.66
CA GLN A 123 -2.02 -1.85 24.88
C GLN A 123 -1.68 -3.07 25.76
N VAL A 124 -1.47 -4.24 25.18
CA VAL A 124 -1.06 -5.45 25.93
C VAL A 124 0.34 -5.28 26.54
N ILE A 125 1.29 -4.71 25.79
CA ILE A 125 2.64 -4.41 26.31
C ILE A 125 2.56 -3.42 27.47
N GLN A 126 1.78 -2.35 27.33
CA GLN A 126 1.62 -1.35 28.39
C GLN A 126 0.97 -1.94 29.64
N SER A 127 -0.06 -2.78 29.46
CA SER A 127 -0.75 -3.47 30.56
C SER A 127 0.19 -4.44 31.28
N ALA A 128 0.97 -5.22 30.53
CA ALA A 128 1.99 -6.11 31.08
C ALA A 128 3.08 -5.34 31.85
N ALA A 129 3.52 -4.19 31.34
CA ALA A 129 4.51 -3.35 32.01
C ALA A 129 4.00 -2.83 33.37
N VAL A 130 2.74 -2.40 33.42
CA VAL A 130 2.10 -1.96 34.68
C VAL A 130 1.96 -3.11 35.67
N GLN A 131 1.49 -4.27 35.20
CA GLN A 131 1.28 -5.46 36.03
C GLN A 131 2.58 -6.04 36.58
N LEU A 132 3.64 -6.13 35.78
CA LEU A 132 4.95 -6.57 36.25
C LEU A 132 5.61 -5.53 37.16
N GLY A 133 5.36 -4.24 36.90
CA GLY A 133 5.80 -3.15 37.77
C GLY A 133 5.19 -3.21 39.18
N SER A 134 3.91 -3.60 39.31
CA SER A 134 3.29 -3.77 40.63
C SER A 134 3.86 -4.95 41.40
N VAL A 135 4.19 -6.06 40.72
CA VAL A 135 4.90 -7.20 41.31
C VAL A 135 6.29 -6.79 41.81
N ALA A 136 7.04 -6.02 41.02
CA ALA A 136 8.34 -5.50 41.42
C ALA A 136 8.25 -4.59 42.66
N ALA A 137 7.26 -3.70 42.71
CA ALA A 137 7.03 -2.83 43.87
C ALA A 137 6.64 -3.63 45.14
N ALA A 138 5.83 -4.69 44.99
CA ALA A 138 5.48 -5.58 46.10
C ALA A 138 6.71 -6.33 46.65
N LEU A 139 7.59 -6.83 45.76
CA LEU A 139 8.85 -7.46 46.14
C LEU A 139 9.78 -6.50 46.89
N GLU A 140 9.89 -5.25 46.41
CA GLU A 140 10.69 -4.21 47.06
C GLU A 140 10.16 -3.90 48.48
N HIS A 141 8.84 -3.84 48.65
CA HIS A 141 8.21 -3.68 49.96
C HIS A 141 8.56 -4.82 50.93
N VAL A 142 8.48 -6.08 50.48
CA VAL A 142 8.84 -7.25 51.29
C VAL A 142 10.33 -7.23 51.67
N LEU A 143 11.21 -6.88 50.72
CA LEU A 143 12.65 -6.73 50.99
C LEU A 143 12.95 -5.62 52.01
N SER A 144 12.27 -4.48 51.90
CA SER A 144 12.40 -3.37 52.84
C SER A 144 11.98 -3.77 54.26
N THR A 145 10.81 -4.41 54.39
CA THR A 145 10.31 -4.91 55.68
C THR A 145 11.24 -5.95 56.29
N ARG A 146 11.82 -6.85 55.46
CA ARG A 146 12.85 -7.80 55.90
C ARG A 146 14.10 -7.11 56.44
N ASN A 147 14.58 -6.07 55.77
CA ASN A 147 15.74 -5.30 56.25
C ASN A 147 15.47 -4.62 57.60
N ILE A 148 14.28 -4.05 57.78
CA ILE A 148 13.85 -3.47 59.07
C ILE A 148 13.85 -4.53 60.18
N LEU A 149 13.37 -5.74 59.90
CA LEU A 149 13.41 -6.85 60.85
C LEU A 149 14.84 -7.24 61.24
N LEU A 150 15.75 -7.34 60.26
CA LEU A 150 17.16 -7.63 60.52
C LEU A 150 17.82 -6.55 61.39
N GLN A 151 17.51 -5.27 61.16
CA GLN A 151 18.01 -4.18 61.98
C GLN A 151 17.50 -4.27 63.43
N LYS A 152 16.23 -4.65 63.63
CA LYS A 152 15.66 -4.87 64.97
C LYS A 152 16.34 -6.03 65.70
N ILE A 153 16.66 -7.12 65.00
CA ILE A 153 17.39 -8.27 65.57
C ILE A 153 18.79 -7.86 66.01
N GLU A 154 19.49 -7.05 65.21
CA GLU A 154 20.81 -6.53 65.57
C GLU A 154 20.74 -5.62 66.81
N LEU A 155 19.74 -4.75 66.88
CA LEU A 155 19.52 -3.87 68.03
C LEU A 155 19.19 -4.68 69.30
N LEU A 156 18.43 -5.77 69.17
CA LEU A 156 18.18 -6.71 70.27
C LEU A 156 19.46 -7.40 70.76
N ARG A 157 20.36 -7.79 69.84
CA ARG A 157 21.68 -8.35 70.18
C ARG A 157 22.50 -7.37 71.03
N GLN A 158 22.58 -6.10 70.59
CA GLN A 158 23.28 -5.05 71.33
C GLN A 158 22.70 -4.87 72.75
N HIS A 159 21.37 -4.81 72.90
CA HIS A 159 20.74 -4.67 74.21
C HIS A 159 21.04 -5.86 75.13
N ASN A 160 21.14 -7.07 74.57
CA ASN A 160 21.50 -8.26 75.34
C ASN A 160 22.96 -8.21 75.82
N ASP A 161 23.88 -7.79 74.97
CA ASP A 161 25.30 -7.60 75.33
C ASP A 161 25.47 -6.56 76.46
N GLU A 162 24.70 -5.46 76.40
CA GLU A 162 24.69 -4.45 77.46
C GLU A 162 24.16 -4.98 78.80
N ILE A 163 23.15 -5.86 78.80
CA ILE A 163 22.69 -6.53 80.04
C ILE A 163 23.77 -7.45 80.59
N LEU A 164 24.42 -8.24 79.75
CA LEU A 164 25.53 -9.12 80.16
C LEU A 164 26.67 -8.31 80.77
N HIS A 165 27.00 -7.15 80.19
CA HIS A 165 28.01 -6.25 80.74
C HIS A 165 27.60 -5.71 82.11
N LEU A 166 26.36 -5.20 82.27
CA LEU A 166 25.85 -4.72 83.56
C LEU A 166 25.85 -5.80 84.63
N ALA A 167 25.52 -7.05 84.27
CA ALA A 167 25.56 -8.18 85.19
C ALA A 167 27.00 -8.54 85.59
N GLN A 168 27.96 -8.51 84.64
CA GLN A 168 29.37 -8.73 84.92
C GLN A 168 29.97 -7.62 85.80
N ASP A 169 29.65 -6.35 85.53
CA ASP A 169 30.09 -5.21 86.33
C ASP A 169 29.55 -5.31 87.77
N MET A 170 28.27 -5.69 87.91
CA MET A 170 27.67 -5.95 89.21
C MET A 170 28.41 -7.08 89.96
N ASN A 171 28.74 -8.17 89.27
CA ASN A 171 29.47 -9.29 89.88
C ASN A 171 30.90 -8.89 90.29
N ARG A 172 31.59 -8.07 89.49
CA ARG A 172 32.92 -7.54 89.84
C ARG A 172 32.87 -6.59 91.04
N HIS A 173 31.88 -5.70 91.10
CA HIS A 173 31.68 -4.83 92.27
C HIS A 173 31.38 -5.62 93.54
N LEU A 174 30.58 -6.68 93.43
CA LEU A 174 30.29 -7.57 94.56
C LEU A 174 31.57 -8.28 95.05
N ASP A 175 32.35 -8.86 94.12
CA ASP A 175 33.58 -9.61 94.43
C ASP A 175 34.68 -8.72 95.07
N GLN A 176 34.87 -7.50 94.55
CA GLN A 176 35.80 -6.51 95.12
C GLN A 176 35.40 -6.05 96.53
N GLN A 177 34.10 -5.99 96.82
CA GLN A 177 33.57 -5.56 98.13
C GLN A 177 33.58 -6.70 99.16
N THR A 178 33.48 -7.97 98.74
CA THR A 178 33.51 -9.13 99.65
C THR A 178 34.92 -9.59 100.06
N GLY A 179 35.95 -9.25 99.29
CA GLY A 179 37.34 -9.69 99.52
C GLY A 179 38.18 -8.86 100.51
N THR A 180 37.65 -7.77 101.08
CA THR A 180 38.41 -6.85 101.97
C THR A 180 37.65 -6.54 103.26
N ASP A 181 38.09 -7.16 104.36
CA ASP A 181 37.72 -6.94 105.77
C ASP A 181 36.24 -6.63 106.09
N PHE A 182 35.54 -7.67 106.56
CA PHE A 182 34.15 -7.66 107.03
C PHE A 182 33.90 -6.82 108.31
N ALA A 183 34.91 -6.08 108.80
CA ALA A 183 34.93 -5.44 110.11
C ALA A 183 34.35 -4.01 110.17
N SER A 184 33.92 -3.42 109.05
CA SER A 184 33.26 -2.09 109.00
C SER A 184 31.85 -2.17 108.38
N SER A 185 30.91 -2.75 109.14
CA SER A 185 29.78 -3.50 108.59
C SER A 185 28.46 -2.76 108.34
N GLN A 186 28.29 -1.47 108.67
CA GLN A 186 27.00 -0.77 108.42
C GLN A 186 26.97 0.13 107.17
N GLY A 187 27.97 0.97 106.92
CA GLY A 187 27.95 1.90 105.77
C GLY A 187 28.14 1.22 104.40
N ARG A 188 28.94 0.15 104.33
CA ARG A 188 29.24 -0.58 103.09
C ARG A 188 28.10 -1.50 102.65
N LEU A 189 27.32 -2.03 103.61
CA LEU A 189 26.14 -2.83 103.31
C LEU A 189 25.05 -1.98 102.62
N SER A 190 24.85 -0.74 103.08
CA SER A 190 23.90 0.19 102.43
C SER A 190 24.35 0.58 101.02
N GLU A 191 25.65 0.75 100.79
CA GLU A 191 26.20 1.08 99.47
C GLU A 191 26.08 -0.11 98.51
N LEU A 192 26.40 -1.33 98.97
CA LEU A 192 26.25 -2.56 98.20
C LEU A 192 24.78 -2.85 97.85
N MET A 193 23.87 -2.63 98.79
CA MET A 193 22.43 -2.71 98.57
C MET A 193 21.98 -1.65 97.55
N ALA A 194 22.47 -0.41 97.64
CA ALA A 194 22.12 0.66 96.72
C ALA A 194 22.59 0.35 95.28
N VAL A 195 23.83 -0.14 95.10
CA VAL A 195 24.37 -0.54 93.80
C VAL A 195 23.60 -1.75 93.25
N SER A 196 23.33 -2.75 94.08
CA SER A 196 22.55 -3.94 93.69
C SER A 196 21.12 -3.58 93.27
N VAL A 197 20.43 -2.74 94.04
CA VAL A 197 19.08 -2.27 93.73
C VAL A 197 19.06 -1.46 92.43
N THR A 198 20.04 -0.57 92.24
CA THR A 198 20.13 0.27 91.03
C THR A 198 20.43 -0.55 89.77
N SER A 199 21.40 -1.47 89.85
CA SER A 199 21.72 -2.39 88.74
C SER A 199 20.57 -3.35 88.42
N SER A 200 19.91 -3.89 89.44
CA SER A 200 18.73 -4.76 89.25
C SER A 200 17.57 -4.00 88.61
N ALA A 201 17.35 -2.74 88.98
CA ALA A 201 16.37 -1.88 88.35
C ALA A 201 16.71 -1.61 86.87
N ALA A 202 17.98 -1.32 86.56
CA ALA A 202 18.46 -1.10 85.19
C ALA A 202 18.34 -2.35 84.30
N ILE A 203 18.73 -3.53 84.82
CA ILE A 203 18.57 -4.83 84.13
C ILE A 203 17.09 -5.12 83.88
N THR A 204 16.25 -4.91 84.89
CA THR A 204 14.79 -5.13 84.77
C THR A 204 14.17 -4.20 83.72
N GLN A 205 14.57 -2.92 83.67
CA GLN A 205 14.09 -1.97 82.68
C GLN A 205 14.53 -2.35 81.26
N LYS A 206 15.80 -2.70 81.05
CA LYS A 206 16.31 -3.16 79.75
C LYS A 206 15.67 -4.48 79.32
N SER A 207 15.47 -5.43 80.23
CA SER A 207 14.77 -6.69 79.96
C SER A 207 13.33 -6.43 79.49
N ARG A 208 12.60 -5.48 80.09
CA ARG A 208 11.27 -5.07 79.59
C ARG A 208 11.32 -4.46 78.19
N MET A 209 12.31 -3.63 77.88
CA MET A 209 12.49 -3.07 76.53
C MET A 209 12.77 -4.17 75.50
N ILE A 210 13.66 -5.12 75.82
CA ILE A 210 13.95 -6.29 74.97
C ILE A 210 12.69 -7.12 74.75
N ALA A 211 11.94 -7.45 75.81
CA ALA A 211 10.72 -8.23 75.70
C ALA A 211 9.69 -7.54 74.77
N SER A 212 9.55 -6.22 74.87
CA SER A 212 8.69 -5.44 73.97
C SER A 212 9.18 -5.45 72.52
N GLN A 213 10.49 -5.29 72.29
CA GLN A 213 11.07 -5.29 70.94
C GLN A 213 11.01 -6.67 70.28
N ILE A 214 11.20 -7.75 71.05
CA ILE A 214 10.99 -9.14 70.59
C ILE A 214 9.53 -9.35 70.19
N ALA A 215 8.56 -8.88 70.99
CA ALA A 215 7.15 -9.02 70.67
C ALA A 215 6.81 -8.32 69.34
N VAL A 216 7.33 -7.11 69.12
CA VAL A 216 7.17 -6.35 67.86
C VAL A 216 7.88 -7.03 66.69
N ALA A 217 9.10 -7.55 66.89
CA ALA A 217 9.82 -8.28 65.85
C ALA A 217 9.10 -9.58 65.45
N LEU A 218 8.54 -10.30 66.42
CA LEU A 218 7.77 -11.52 66.19
C LEU A 218 6.46 -11.23 65.44
N SER A 219 5.74 -10.16 65.80
CA SER A 219 4.53 -9.76 65.07
C SER A 219 4.85 -9.33 63.64
N SER A 220 5.89 -8.51 63.44
CA SER A 220 6.35 -8.09 62.12
C SER A 220 6.85 -9.27 61.28
N SER A 221 7.49 -10.28 61.88
CA SER A 221 7.93 -11.50 61.19
C SER A 221 6.75 -12.35 60.71
N LYS A 222 5.70 -12.50 61.52
CA LYS A 222 4.48 -13.23 61.13
C LYS A 222 3.73 -12.50 60.02
N GLN A 223 3.67 -11.18 60.09
CA GLN A 223 3.07 -10.35 59.05
C GLN A 223 3.84 -10.47 57.74
N LEU A 224 5.18 -10.38 57.78
CA LEU A 224 6.02 -10.54 56.59
C LEU A 224 5.88 -11.92 55.96
N ASP A 225 5.77 -12.99 56.75
CA ASP A 225 5.57 -14.35 56.22
C ASP A 225 4.22 -14.48 55.47
N THR A 226 3.18 -13.85 56.01
CA THR A 226 1.85 -13.80 55.38
C THR A 226 1.87 -12.96 54.10
N GLU A 227 2.46 -11.76 54.16
CA GLU A 227 2.59 -10.85 53.01
C GLU A 227 3.45 -11.47 51.90
N ALA A 228 4.56 -12.11 52.24
CA ALA A 228 5.44 -12.77 51.28
C ALA A 228 4.73 -13.97 50.61
N SER A 229 3.97 -14.76 51.38
CA SER A 229 3.19 -15.87 50.81
C SER A 229 2.09 -15.39 49.87
N SER A 230 1.34 -14.34 50.25
CA SER A 230 0.33 -13.72 49.37
C SER A 230 0.98 -13.17 48.10
N MET A 231 2.08 -12.41 48.24
CA MET A 231 2.80 -11.82 47.11
C MET A 231 3.28 -12.88 46.12
N VAL A 232 3.77 -14.04 46.56
CA VAL A 232 4.18 -15.12 45.65
C VAL A 232 2.98 -15.61 44.84
N ILE A 233 1.83 -15.86 45.48
CA ILE A 233 0.60 -16.29 44.81
C ILE A 233 0.13 -15.23 43.80
N ASP A 234 0.07 -13.97 44.23
CA ASP A 234 -0.35 -12.84 43.40
C ASP A 234 0.59 -12.65 42.20
N SER A 235 1.91 -12.81 42.40
CA SER A 235 2.91 -12.73 41.34
C SER A 235 2.74 -13.85 40.31
N HIS A 236 2.47 -15.08 40.74
CA HIS A 236 2.18 -16.18 39.83
C HIS A 236 0.93 -15.90 38.99
N GLN A 237 -0.14 -15.42 39.62
CA GLN A 237 -1.38 -15.08 38.92
C GLN A 237 -1.17 -13.95 37.90
N VAL A 238 -0.41 -12.91 38.28
CA VAL A 238 -0.07 -11.80 37.38
C VAL A 238 0.75 -12.30 36.19
N ILE A 239 1.79 -13.10 36.43
CA ILE A 239 2.63 -13.67 35.37
C ILE A 239 1.80 -14.55 34.42
N ASP A 240 0.93 -15.41 34.96
CA ASP A 240 0.05 -16.27 34.16
C ASP A 240 -0.90 -15.44 33.28
N THR A 241 -1.42 -14.34 33.83
CA THR A 241 -2.29 -13.39 33.10
C THR A 241 -1.51 -12.73 31.97
N VAL A 242 -0.33 -12.19 32.24
CA VAL A 242 0.53 -11.57 31.22
C VAL A 242 0.88 -12.56 30.11
N ILE A 243 1.25 -13.79 30.46
CA ILE A 243 1.56 -14.84 29.47
C ILE A 243 0.32 -15.19 28.62
N ALA A 244 -0.85 -15.29 29.26
CA ALA A 244 -2.10 -15.55 28.56
C ALA A 244 -2.44 -14.43 27.56
N ASP A 245 -2.30 -13.16 27.98
CA ASP A 245 -2.55 -11.99 27.14
C ASP A 245 -1.59 -11.89 25.95
N PHE A 246 -0.30 -12.19 26.17
CA PHE A 246 0.69 -12.28 25.10
C PHE A 246 0.38 -13.42 24.13
N ARG A 247 0.02 -14.60 24.62
CA ARG A 247 -0.35 -15.74 23.76
C ARG A 247 -1.58 -15.41 22.92
N GLN A 248 -2.59 -14.80 23.51
CA GLN A 248 -3.79 -14.37 22.79
C GLN A 248 -3.47 -13.31 21.74
N SER A 249 -2.59 -12.36 22.07
CA SER A 249 -2.12 -11.35 21.12
C SER A 249 -1.36 -11.96 19.94
N ALA A 250 -0.48 -12.93 20.22
CA ALA A 250 0.28 -13.66 19.20
C ALA A 250 -0.64 -14.48 18.28
N LEU A 251 -1.64 -15.19 18.83
CA LEU A 251 -2.64 -15.91 18.03
C LEU A 251 -3.44 -14.98 17.13
N LYS A 252 -3.90 -13.84 17.66
CA LYS A 252 -4.60 -12.83 16.86
C LYS A 252 -3.68 -12.26 15.77
N LEU A 253 -2.41 -11.99 16.07
CA LEU A 253 -1.44 -11.48 15.09
C LEU A 253 -1.21 -12.49 13.96
N SER A 254 -1.05 -13.78 14.29
CA SER A 254 -0.94 -14.84 13.29
C SER A 254 -2.17 -14.87 12.38
N GLY A 255 -3.38 -14.83 12.94
CA GLY A 255 -4.60 -14.79 12.13
C GLY A 255 -4.72 -13.53 11.26
N THR A 256 -4.23 -12.39 11.74
CA THR A 256 -4.15 -11.15 10.94
C THR A 256 -3.16 -11.29 9.79
N VAL A 257 -1.98 -11.88 10.01
CA VAL A 257 -1.00 -12.14 8.95
C VAL A 257 -1.59 -13.07 7.89
N ASP A 258 -2.24 -14.16 8.31
CA ASP A 258 -2.90 -15.09 7.39
C ASP A 258 -3.99 -14.39 6.55
N GLN A 259 -4.77 -13.50 7.17
CA GLN A 259 -5.77 -12.70 6.47
C GLN A 259 -5.13 -11.72 5.48
N LEU A 260 -4.08 -11.01 5.87
CA LEU A 260 -3.35 -10.07 5.00
C LEU A 260 -2.70 -10.80 3.81
N GLU A 261 -2.12 -11.97 4.03
CA GLU A 261 -1.58 -12.81 2.96
C GLU A 261 -2.68 -13.28 1.99
N GLY A 262 -3.85 -13.63 2.52
CA GLY A 262 -5.03 -13.96 1.73
C GLY A 262 -5.51 -12.77 0.88
N GLU A 263 -5.64 -11.58 1.49
CA GLU A 263 -6.04 -10.36 0.80
C GLU A 263 -5.01 -9.96 -0.28
N ASN A 264 -3.71 -10.12 -0.02
CA ASN A 264 -2.65 -9.84 -0.98
C ASN A 264 -2.72 -10.78 -2.19
N ARG A 265 -2.94 -12.08 -1.96
CA ARG A 265 -3.11 -13.07 -3.04
C ARG A 265 -4.31 -12.75 -3.93
N GLU A 266 -5.42 -12.31 -3.34
CA GLU A 266 -6.61 -11.88 -4.09
C GLU A 266 -6.32 -10.63 -4.93
N VAL A 267 -5.57 -9.66 -4.39
CA VAL A 267 -5.13 -8.48 -5.15
C VAL A 267 -4.22 -8.89 -6.32
N ASP A 268 -3.30 -9.83 -6.13
CA ASP A 268 -2.44 -10.34 -7.21
C ASP A 268 -3.27 -10.97 -8.35
N LEU A 269 -4.28 -11.77 -8.02
CA LEU A 269 -5.20 -12.35 -9.01
C LEU A 269 -5.96 -11.26 -9.78
N GLU A 270 -6.47 -10.26 -9.06
CA GLU A 270 -7.19 -9.13 -9.63
C GLU A 270 -6.31 -8.30 -10.58
N VAL A 271 -5.04 -8.09 -10.22
CA VAL A 271 -4.04 -7.41 -11.07
C VAL A 271 -3.72 -8.23 -12.32
N CYS A 272 -3.51 -9.54 -12.20
CA CYS A 272 -3.32 -10.42 -13.35
C CYS A 272 -4.50 -10.35 -14.33
N ASP A 273 -5.73 -10.37 -13.80
CA ASP A 273 -6.93 -10.23 -14.62
C ASP A 273 -7.03 -8.85 -15.29
N ILE A 274 -6.65 -7.77 -14.61
CA ILE A 274 -6.60 -6.42 -15.21
C ILE A 274 -5.61 -6.41 -16.39
N LEU A 275 -4.43 -7.01 -16.22
CA LEU A 275 -3.41 -7.08 -17.28
C LEU A 275 -3.93 -7.83 -18.52
N VAL A 276 -4.66 -8.93 -18.32
CA VAL A 276 -5.33 -9.64 -19.43
C VAL A 276 -6.41 -8.77 -20.07
N ASN A 277 -7.22 -8.09 -19.27
CA ASN A 277 -8.29 -7.25 -19.79
C ASN A 277 -7.76 -6.09 -20.64
N LEU A 278 -6.62 -5.47 -20.30
CA LEU A 278 -6.02 -4.37 -21.06
C LEU A 278 -5.74 -4.69 -22.54
N GLN A 279 -5.72 -5.96 -22.94
CA GLN A 279 -5.64 -6.39 -24.33
C GLN A 279 -6.82 -5.89 -25.19
N PHE A 280 -7.93 -5.45 -24.59
CA PHE A 280 -9.01 -4.77 -25.32
C PHE A 280 -8.49 -3.60 -26.16
N GLN A 281 -7.42 -2.92 -25.69
CA GLN A 281 -6.82 -1.79 -26.39
C GLN A 281 -6.29 -2.17 -27.77
N ASP A 282 -5.52 -3.26 -27.85
CA ASP A 282 -4.99 -3.76 -29.13
C ASP A 282 -6.15 -4.13 -30.07
N ARG A 283 -7.14 -4.84 -29.54
CA ARG A 283 -8.30 -5.27 -30.30
C ARG A 283 -9.13 -4.11 -30.86
N ILE A 284 -9.39 -3.07 -30.07
CA ILE A 284 -10.07 -1.85 -30.55
C ILE A 284 -9.23 -1.10 -31.56
N SER A 285 -7.90 -1.03 -31.35
CA SER A 285 -7.00 -0.40 -32.30
C SER A 285 -7.04 -1.09 -33.67
N GLN A 286 -7.07 -2.43 -33.69
CA GLN A 286 -7.23 -3.21 -34.92
C GLN A 286 -8.57 -2.95 -35.62
N ILE A 287 -9.69 -2.93 -34.88
CA ILE A 287 -11.01 -2.66 -35.45
C ILE A 287 -11.03 -1.28 -36.12
N LEU A 288 -10.54 -0.26 -35.42
CA LEU A 288 -10.54 1.12 -35.91
C LEU A 288 -9.56 1.33 -37.08
N ASP A 289 -8.38 0.73 -37.02
CA ASP A 289 -7.39 0.79 -38.11
C ASP A 289 -7.91 0.13 -39.40
N HIS A 290 -8.62 -1.00 -39.29
CA HIS A 290 -9.26 -1.61 -40.46
C HIS A 290 -10.33 -0.72 -41.09
N VAL A 291 -11.19 -0.10 -40.27
CA VAL A 291 -12.19 0.86 -40.77
C VAL A 291 -11.51 2.05 -41.42
N GLN A 292 -10.49 2.62 -40.77
CA GLN A 292 -9.74 3.77 -41.31
C GLN A 292 -9.08 3.44 -42.65
N LYS A 293 -8.38 2.30 -42.76
CA LYS A 293 -7.75 1.85 -44.01
C LYS A 293 -8.77 1.68 -45.12
N ASP A 294 -9.95 1.15 -44.80
CA ASP A 294 -11.02 0.95 -45.77
C ASP A 294 -11.65 2.27 -46.23
N MET A 295 -11.78 3.26 -45.34
CA MET A 295 -12.19 4.62 -45.70
C MET A 295 -11.18 5.30 -46.63
N VAL A 296 -9.87 5.18 -46.33
CA VAL A 296 -8.79 5.72 -47.17
C VAL A 296 -8.77 5.04 -48.56
N LYS A 297 -9.01 3.73 -48.61
CA LYS A 297 -9.13 2.98 -49.87
C LYS A 297 -10.27 3.52 -50.74
N LEU A 298 -11.44 3.81 -50.15
CA LEU A 298 -12.56 4.40 -50.89
C LEU A 298 -12.19 5.80 -51.41
N GLU A 299 -11.63 6.66 -50.55
CA GLU A 299 -11.18 8.01 -50.93
C GLU A 299 -10.21 7.98 -52.13
N GLN A 300 -9.22 7.09 -52.10
CA GLN A 300 -8.25 6.95 -53.18
C GLN A 300 -8.88 6.54 -54.51
N MET A 301 -9.82 5.59 -54.50
CA MET A 301 -10.53 5.13 -55.70
C MET A 301 -11.39 6.24 -56.31
N LEU A 302 -12.02 7.08 -55.47
CA LEU A 302 -12.78 8.25 -55.90
C LEU A 302 -11.88 9.30 -56.54
N ASN A 303 -10.74 9.59 -55.92
CA ASN A 303 -9.79 10.59 -56.41
C ASN A 303 -9.10 10.18 -57.73
N THR A 304 -8.94 8.87 -57.98
CA THR A 304 -8.33 8.35 -59.22
C THR A 304 -9.34 8.04 -60.33
N SER A 305 -10.65 8.23 -60.08
CA SER A 305 -11.72 7.82 -61.01
C SER A 305 -11.58 6.36 -61.47
N ALA A 306 -11.07 5.50 -60.58
CA ALA A 306 -10.94 4.07 -60.83
C ALA A 306 -12.34 3.43 -60.85
N PRO A 307 -12.56 2.37 -61.65
CA PRO A 307 -13.82 1.63 -61.62
C PRO A 307 -14.08 1.09 -60.21
N LEU A 308 -15.26 1.37 -59.67
CA LEU A 308 -15.67 0.93 -58.35
C LEU A 308 -16.08 -0.55 -58.42
N PRO A 309 -15.61 -1.41 -57.50
CA PRO A 309 -16.06 -2.78 -57.45
C PRO A 309 -17.51 -2.86 -56.94
N ALA A 310 -18.18 -3.98 -57.23
CA ALA A 310 -19.50 -4.24 -56.68
C ALA A 310 -19.48 -4.22 -55.15
N ALA A 311 -20.56 -3.73 -54.52
CA ALA A 311 -20.63 -3.57 -53.08
C ALA A 311 -20.35 -4.87 -52.30
N GLN A 312 -20.81 -6.01 -52.83
CA GLN A 312 -20.54 -7.33 -52.23
C GLN A 312 -19.04 -7.68 -52.24
N GLN A 313 -18.33 -7.41 -53.33
CA GLN A 313 -16.89 -7.66 -53.43
C GLN A 313 -16.09 -6.78 -52.46
N TRP A 314 -16.57 -5.56 -52.21
CA TRP A 314 -15.99 -4.68 -51.20
C TRP A 314 -16.18 -5.24 -49.79
N LEU A 315 -17.41 -5.63 -49.45
CA LEU A 315 -17.73 -6.19 -48.15
C LEU A 315 -16.99 -7.51 -47.88
N ASP A 316 -16.85 -8.38 -48.89
CA ASP A 316 -16.08 -9.62 -48.78
C ASP A 316 -14.59 -9.33 -48.54
N ALA A 317 -14.02 -8.32 -49.21
CA ALA A 317 -12.64 -7.88 -48.98
C ALA A 317 -12.45 -7.26 -47.58
N LEU A 318 -13.43 -6.52 -47.08
CA LEU A 318 -13.46 -6.00 -45.71
C LEU A 318 -13.61 -7.13 -44.68
N ALA A 319 -14.34 -8.21 -45.01
CA ALA A 319 -14.46 -9.36 -44.12
C ALA A 319 -13.15 -10.14 -43.97
N GLN A 320 -12.30 -10.14 -45.00
CA GLN A 320 -10.98 -10.77 -44.96
C GLN A 320 -9.98 -10.06 -44.05
N THR A 321 -10.17 -8.75 -43.78
CA THR A 321 -9.34 -8.00 -42.85
C THR A 321 -9.80 -8.11 -41.39
N TYR A 322 -10.92 -8.79 -41.11
CA TYR A 322 -11.38 -8.95 -39.72
C TYR A 322 -10.50 -9.90 -38.93
N THR A 323 -9.83 -9.36 -37.91
CA THR A 323 -9.03 -10.13 -36.97
C THR A 323 -9.85 -10.67 -35.80
N THR A 324 -11.01 -10.06 -35.50
CA THR A 324 -11.85 -10.47 -34.35
C THR A 324 -13.02 -11.36 -34.76
N LEU A 325 -13.44 -12.25 -33.84
CA LEU A 325 -14.61 -13.12 -34.02
C LEU A 325 -15.91 -12.31 -34.09
N GLU A 326 -16.03 -11.27 -33.28
CA GLU A 326 -17.22 -10.43 -33.18
C GLU A 326 -17.47 -9.59 -34.44
N GLN A 327 -16.40 -9.15 -35.12
CA GLN A 327 -16.54 -8.53 -36.45
C GLN A 327 -17.09 -9.52 -37.48
N ARG A 328 -16.57 -10.75 -37.50
CA ARG A 328 -17.04 -11.81 -38.40
C ARG A 328 -18.50 -12.21 -38.12
N GLN A 329 -18.87 -12.36 -36.85
CA GLN A 329 -20.25 -12.69 -36.44
C GLN A 329 -21.23 -11.58 -36.83
N ARG A 330 -20.89 -10.31 -36.57
CA ARG A 330 -21.75 -9.18 -37.00
C ARG A 330 -21.87 -9.08 -38.52
N HIS A 331 -20.79 -9.30 -39.25
CA HIS A 331 -20.81 -9.29 -40.72
C HIS A 331 -21.67 -10.41 -41.30
N ALA A 332 -21.70 -11.57 -40.64
CA ALA A 332 -22.59 -12.68 -40.99
C ALA A 332 -24.06 -12.45 -40.56
N GLY A 333 -24.40 -11.30 -39.98
CA GLY A 333 -25.75 -10.99 -39.48
C GLY A 333 -26.12 -11.73 -38.19
N GLN A 334 -25.16 -12.38 -37.53
CA GLN A 334 -25.36 -13.06 -36.25
C GLN A 334 -25.12 -12.06 -35.11
N GLN A 335 -26.03 -12.00 -34.14
CA GLN A 335 -25.75 -11.28 -32.89
C GLN A 335 -24.60 -11.99 -32.19
N ALA A 336 -23.51 -11.26 -31.92
CA ALA A 336 -22.36 -11.80 -31.22
C ALA A 336 -22.79 -12.37 -29.87
N ASP A 337 -22.63 -13.68 -29.68
CA ASP A 337 -22.99 -14.35 -28.45
C ASP A 337 -22.02 -13.90 -27.35
N LYS A 338 -22.56 -13.36 -26.25
CA LYS A 338 -21.79 -12.77 -25.14
C LYS A 338 -20.93 -13.80 -24.39
N SER A 339 -21.06 -15.09 -24.71
CA SER A 339 -20.51 -16.23 -24.00
C SER A 339 -19.07 -16.62 -24.41
N MET A 340 -18.53 -16.12 -25.53
CA MET A 340 -17.23 -16.57 -26.06
C MET A 340 -16.04 -15.63 -25.78
N HIS A 341 -16.09 -14.82 -24.72
CA HIS A 341 -14.99 -13.90 -24.36
C HIS A 341 -13.78 -14.58 -23.70
N SER A 342 -13.61 -15.90 -23.82
CA SER A 342 -12.55 -16.64 -23.15
C SER A 342 -12.00 -17.78 -24.01
N GLN A 343 -11.30 -17.44 -25.09
CA GLN A 343 -10.17 -18.24 -25.57
C GLN A 343 -9.43 -17.46 -26.65
N VAL A 344 -8.46 -16.66 -26.21
CA VAL A 344 -7.28 -16.41 -27.04
C VAL A 344 -6.34 -17.56 -26.70
N ASP A 345 -6.18 -18.50 -27.64
CA ASP A 345 -5.18 -19.56 -27.56
C ASP A 345 -3.80 -18.92 -27.35
N PHE A 346 -3.19 -19.25 -26.22
CA PHE A 346 -1.81 -18.91 -25.91
C PHE A 346 -0.89 -19.79 -26.74
N PHE A 347 0.01 -19.18 -27.50
CA PHE A 347 1.27 -19.81 -27.95
C PHE A 347 2.42 -19.27 -27.11
#